data_AF-A0A3D5RQN6-F1
#
_entry.id   AF-A0A3D5RQN6-F1
#
_cell.length_a   1.000
_cell.length_b   1.000
_cell.length_c   1.000
_cell.angle_alpha   90.00
_cell.angle_beta   90.00
_cell.angle_gamma   90.00
#
_symmetry.space_group_name_H-M   'P 1'
#
loop_
_entity.id
_entity.type
_entity.pdbx_description
1 polymer ?
#
loop_
_entity_poly.entity_id
_entity_poly.type
_entity_poly.pdbx_seq_one_letter_code
_entity_poly.pdbx_strand_id
1 'polypeptide(L)'
;MKNTANDMSDFSEIRNSVQRVCGNFSGNYWRTLEDTDSYPSSFVTAMTEAGFLAALIPEQYGGSGLPLRAASVILEEVHASGCNAA
;
A
#
# COMPACT_ATOMS: atom_id res chain seq x y z
N MET A 1 -20.97 13.21 -20.39
CA MET A 1 -20.76 11.99 -19.57
C MET A 1 -19.38 11.45 -19.88
N LYS A 2 -18.44 11.48 -18.93
CA LYS A 2 -17.09 10.92 -19.14
C LYS A 2 -17.16 9.40 -18.97
N ASN A 3 -16.45 8.72 -19.87
CA ASN A 3 -16.47 7.32 -20.22
C ASN A 3 -16.08 6.38 -19.06
N THR A 4 -17.01 5.55 -18.58
CA THR A 4 -16.85 4.58 -17.48
C THR A 4 -16.21 3.25 -17.93
N ALA A 5 -15.24 3.31 -18.85
CA ALA A 5 -14.71 2.12 -19.52
C ALA A 5 -13.17 2.08 -19.58
N ASN A 6 -12.48 2.45 -18.49
CA ASN A 6 -11.03 2.22 -18.35
C ASN A 6 -10.59 1.79 -16.94
N ASP A 7 -11.51 1.33 -16.09
CA ASP A 7 -11.31 1.22 -14.64
C ASP A 7 -10.33 0.12 -14.16
N MET A 8 -9.88 -0.78 -15.04
CA MET A 8 -8.99 -1.89 -14.67
C MET A 8 -7.50 -1.59 -14.84
N SER A 9 -7.12 -0.52 -15.54
CA SER A 9 -5.72 -0.09 -15.71
C SER A 9 -5.35 1.11 -14.83
N ASP A 10 -6.31 1.68 -14.10
CA ASP A 10 -6.10 2.82 -13.22
C ASP A 10 -5.08 2.45 -12.15
N PHE A 11 -3.97 3.20 -12.11
CA PHE A 11 -2.91 3.06 -11.12
C PHE A 11 -2.17 1.70 -11.12
N SER A 12 -2.07 1.04 -12.28
CA SER A 12 -1.30 -0.21 -12.43
C SER A 12 0.15 -0.12 -11.92
N GLU A 13 0.81 1.02 -12.09
CA GLU A 13 2.15 1.28 -11.53
C GLU A 13 2.15 1.31 -10.00
N ILE A 14 1.10 1.86 -9.38
CA ILE A 14 0.94 1.87 -7.93
C ILE A 14 0.74 0.44 -7.44
N ARG A 15 -0.14 -0.34 -8.08
CA ARG A 15 -0.37 -1.74 -7.74
C ARG A 15 0.92 -2.56 -7.82
N ASN A 16 1.62 -2.47 -8.94
CA ASN A 16 2.91 -3.16 -9.13
C ASN A 16 3.95 -2.75 -8.08
N SER A 17 3.97 -1.48 -7.68
CA SER A 17 4.91 -0.98 -6.69
C SER A 17 4.55 -1.45 -5.28
N VAL A 18 3.27 -1.42 -4.90
CA VAL A 18 2.78 -1.97 -3.63
C VAL A 18 3.04 -3.47 -3.56
N GLN A 19 2.76 -4.21 -4.63
CA GLN A 19 3.03 -5.64 -4.71
C GLN A 19 4.51 -5.97 -4.51
N ARG A 20 5.43 -5.16 -5.06
CA ARG A 20 6.88 -5.32 -4.82
C ARG A 20 7.25 -5.12 -3.35
N VAL A 21 6.66 -4.12 -2.67
CA VAL A 21 6.90 -3.91 -1.25
C VAL A 21 6.34 -5.08 -0.44
N CYS A 22 5.08 -5.45 -0.67
CA CYS A 22 4.43 -6.60 -0.01
C CYS A 22 5.17 -7.93 -0.25
N GLY A 23 5.77 -8.12 -1.42
CA GLY A 23 6.56 -9.30 -1.75
C GLY A 23 7.77 -9.53 -0.86
N ASN A 24 8.28 -8.49 -0.19
CA ASN A 24 9.36 -8.61 0.80
C ASN A 24 8.88 -9.18 2.15
N PHE A 25 7.57 -9.22 2.39
CA PHE A 25 6.96 -9.63 3.66
C PHE A 25 6.17 -10.92 3.47
N SER A 26 6.89 -12.05 3.48
CA SER A 26 6.30 -13.38 3.35
C SER A 26 5.30 -13.70 4.46
N GLY A 27 4.46 -14.71 4.27
CA GLY A 27 3.55 -15.19 5.31
C GLY A 27 4.24 -15.69 6.59
N ASN A 28 5.56 -15.97 6.58
CA ASN A 28 6.30 -16.29 7.80
C ASN A 28 6.54 -15.06 8.69
N TYR A 29 6.75 -13.89 8.07
CA TYR A 29 6.87 -12.61 8.79
C TYR A 29 5.59 -12.33 9.57
N TRP A 30 4.43 -12.40 8.90
CA TRP A 30 3.13 -12.14 9.51
C TRP A 30 2.80 -13.13 10.63
N ARG A 31 3.05 -14.43 10.41
CA ARG A 31 2.86 -15.45 11.47
C ARG A 31 3.74 -15.20 12.68
N THR A 32 4.99 -14.77 12.47
CA THR A 32 5.90 -14.46 13.60
C THR A 32 5.36 -13.28 14.41
N LEU A 33 4.82 -12.24 13.75
CA LEU A 33 4.22 -11.11 14.44
C LEU A 33 2.97 -11.50 15.22
N GLU A 34 2.13 -12.37 14.67
CA GLU A 34 0.96 -12.93 15.37
C GLU A 34 1.38 -13.73 16.60
N ASP A 35 2.40 -14.59 16.47
CA ASP A 35 2.93 -15.41 17.56
C ASP A 35 3.51 -14.55 18.71
N THR A 36 4.06 -13.37 18.39
CA THR A 36 4.69 -12.47 19.36
C THR A 36 3.86 -11.23 19.70
N ASP A 37 2.61 -11.15 19.25
CA ASP A 37 1.70 -10.00 19.41
C ASP A 37 2.40 -8.64 19.11
N SER A 38 3.14 -8.60 18.00
CA SER A 38 4.08 -7.52 17.70
C SER A 38 3.63 -6.65 16.51
N TYR A 39 3.98 -5.36 16.57
CA TYR A 39 3.67 -4.41 15.50
C TYR A 39 4.56 -4.64 14.26
N PRO A 40 4.02 -4.58 13.03
CA PRO A 40 4.75 -4.78 11.78
C PRO A 40 5.64 -3.58 11.41
N SER A 41 6.53 -3.14 12.32
CA SER A 41 7.37 -1.93 12.13
C SER A 41 8.15 -1.94 10.82
N SER A 42 8.73 -3.08 10.44
CA SER A 42 9.50 -3.19 9.19
C SER A 42 8.65 -2.99 7.94
N PHE A 43 7.40 -3.50 7.93
CA PHE A 43 6.46 -3.29 6.84
C PHE A 43 6.01 -1.83 6.77
N VAL A 44 5.68 -1.25 7.92
CA VAL A 44 5.24 0.16 8.03
C VAL A 44 6.34 1.10 7.58
N THR A 45 7.58 0.86 7.98
CA THR A 45 8.74 1.62 7.48
C THR A 45 8.87 1.50 5.97
N ALA A 46 8.81 0.29 5.40
CA ALA A 46 8.92 0.11 3.95
C ALA A 46 7.79 0.81 3.16
N MET A 47 6.55 0.76 3.67
CA MET A 47 5.41 1.46 3.07
C MET A 47 5.51 2.98 3.22
N THR A 48 6.13 3.47 4.30
CA THR A 48 6.40 4.90 4.52
C THR A 48 7.48 5.40 3.57
N GLU A 49 8.60 4.69 3.46
CA GLU A 49 9.70 5.02 2.55
C GLU A 49 9.27 5.00 1.08
N ALA A 50 8.34 4.11 0.72
CA ALA A 50 7.73 4.07 -0.60
C ALA A 50 6.67 5.18 -0.85
N GLY A 51 6.36 6.01 0.16
CA GLY A 51 5.41 7.12 0.07
C GLY A 51 3.92 6.72 0.15
N PHE A 52 3.62 5.44 0.38
CA PHE A 52 2.25 4.93 0.33
C PHE A 52 1.42 5.31 1.55
N LEU A 53 2.02 5.40 2.75
CA LEU A 53 1.31 5.82 3.97
C LEU A 53 1.04 7.33 4.05
N ALA A 54 1.67 8.12 3.18
CA ALA A 54 1.46 9.56 3.05
C ALA A 54 0.79 9.92 1.72
N ALA A 55 0.15 8.95 1.04
CA ALA A 55 -0.37 9.12 -0.31
C ALA A 55 -1.31 10.34 -0.46
N LEU A 56 -2.20 10.58 0.52
CA LEU A 56 -3.17 11.67 0.48
C LEU A 56 -2.63 13.01 0.98
N ILE A 57 -1.46 13.01 1.59
CA ILE A 57 -0.87 14.20 2.18
C ILE A 57 -0.27 15.05 1.04
N PRO A 58 -0.53 16.37 0.99
CA PRO A 58 0.08 17.24 -0.01
C PRO A 58 1.61 17.19 0.03
N GLU A 59 2.26 17.37 -1.13
CA GLU A 59 3.73 17.30 -1.26
C GLU A 59 4.46 18.30 -0.36
N GLN A 60 3.88 19.48 -0.12
CA GLN A 60 4.43 20.49 0.78
C GLN A 60 4.58 20.02 2.25
N TYR A 61 3.95 18.91 2.61
CA TYR A 61 4.05 18.27 3.93
C TYR A 61 4.74 16.90 3.87
N GLY A 62 5.38 16.56 2.75
CA GLY A 62 6.12 15.30 2.57
C GLY A 62 5.28 14.09 2.15
N GLY A 63 4.07 14.30 1.63
CA GLY A 63 3.25 13.24 1.04
C GLY A 63 3.29 13.21 -0.49
N SER A 64 2.47 12.35 -1.10
CA SER A 64 2.44 12.17 -2.57
C SER A 64 1.32 12.94 -3.27
N GLY A 65 0.44 13.63 -2.52
CA GLY A 65 -0.67 14.43 -3.09
C GLY A 65 -1.64 13.64 -3.99
N LEU A 66 -1.69 12.32 -3.84
CA LEU A 66 -2.46 11.42 -4.68
C LEU A 66 -3.97 11.53 -4.39
N PRO A 67 -4.82 11.27 -5.39
CA PRO A 67 -6.27 11.28 -5.19
C PRO A 67 -6.72 10.13 -4.29
N LEU A 68 -7.88 10.28 -3.64
CA LEU A 68 -8.46 9.25 -2.76
C LEU A 68 -8.54 7.86 -3.40
N ARG A 69 -8.85 7.82 -4.71
CA ARG A 69 -8.89 6.57 -5.47
C ARG A 69 -7.56 5.82 -5.45
N ALA A 70 -6.44 6.52 -5.58
CA ALA A 70 -5.11 5.91 -5.54
C ALA A 70 -4.81 5.32 -4.15
N ALA A 71 -5.19 6.02 -3.07
CA ALA A 71 -5.06 5.48 -1.71
C ALA A 71 -5.93 4.22 -1.50
N SER A 72 -7.15 4.20 -2.06
CA SER A 72 -7.98 2.99 -2.04
C SER A 72 -7.31 1.82 -2.77
N VAL A 73 -6.68 2.07 -3.93
CA VAL A 73 -5.94 1.05 -4.69
C VAL A 73 -4.74 0.51 -3.90
N ILE A 74 -4.01 1.38 -3.19
CA ILE A 74 -2.91 0.96 -2.30
C ILE A 74 -3.42 -0.01 -1.24
N LEU A 75 -4.49 0.36 -0.53
CA LEU A 75 -5.06 -0.48 0.53
C LEU A 75 -5.64 -1.79 -0.01
N GLU A 76 -6.27 -1.76 -1.18
CA GLU A 76 -6.77 -2.95 -1.85
C GLU A 76 -5.63 -3.93 -2.14
N GLU A 77 -4.51 -3.44 -2.71
CA GLU A 77 -3.37 -4.27 -3.09
C GLU A 77 -2.61 -4.84 -1.88
N VAL A 78 -2.49 -4.07 -0.79
CA VAL A 78 -1.91 -4.55 0.47
C VAL A 78 -2.68 -5.77 0.98
N HIS A 79 -4.01 -5.69 1.04
CA HIS A 79 -4.85 -6.81 1.49
C HIS A 79 -4.86 -7.97 0.49
N ALA A 80 -4.87 -7.68 -0.81
CA ALA A 80 -4.79 -8.71 -1.85
C ALA A 80 -3.47 -9.52 -1.77
N SER A 81 -2.40 -8.89 -1.29
CA SER A 81 -1.09 -9.52 -1.08
C SER A 81 -0.99 -10.30 0.25
N GLY A 82 -2.05 -10.35 1.05
CA GLY A 82 -2.04 -11.00 2.37
C GLY A 82 -1.28 -10.22 3.45
N CYS A 83 -0.97 -8.94 3.19
CA CYS A 83 -0.44 -8.03 4.19
C CYS A 83 -1.58 -7.31 4.91
N ASN A 84 -1.31 -6.80 6.12
CA ASN A 84 -2.27 -6.01 6.87
C ASN A 84 -1.75 -4.57 7.03
N ALA A 85 -2.62 -3.59 6.81
CA ALA A 85 -2.34 -2.16 7.02
C ALA A 85 -2.69 -1.70 8.46
N ALA A 86 -2.58 -2.61 9.44
CA ALA A 86 -2.98 -2.40 10.83
C ALA A 86 -2.04 -1.46 11.61
#